data_AF-A0A7J6XE10-F1
#
_entry.id   AF-A0A7J6XE10-F1
#
_cell.length_a   1.000
_cell.length_b   1.000
_cell.length_c   1.000
_cell.angle_alpha   90.00
_cell.angle_beta   90.00
_cell.angle_gamma   90.00
#
_symmetry.space_group_name_H-M   'P 1'
#
loop_
_entity.id
_entity.type
_entity.pdbx_description
1 polymer ?
#
loop_
_entity_poly.entity_id
_entity_poly.type
_entity_poly.pdbx_seq_one_letter_code
_entity_poly.pdbx_strand_id
1 'polypeptide(L)'
;MNRWANFNGRRWISRCFSSLSSQSLRVCVVGSGPAGFYTAEKMLKAHQGAEVDIIDRLPTPFGLVRSGVAPDHPETKIVVNQFSRVALNERFSFFGNVSLGSSVSLSELREMYHVVRYFFDET
;
A
#
# COMPACT_ATOMS: atom_id res chain seq x y z
N MET A 1 -67.98 -10.16 28.00
CA MET A 1 -68.04 -9.25 26.83
C MET A 1 -66.68 -8.59 26.65
N ASN A 2 -65.95 -8.53 25.54
CA ASN A 2 -66.03 -8.98 24.15
C ASN A 2 -64.55 -8.98 23.69
N ARG A 3 -63.98 -10.11 23.28
CA ARG A 3 -63.78 -10.54 21.89
C ARG A 3 -62.71 -9.74 21.08
N TRP A 4 -61.50 -10.31 21.00
CA TRP A 4 -60.60 -10.53 19.85
C TRP A 4 -60.24 -9.39 18.88
N ALA A 5 -58.92 -9.18 18.68
CA ALA A 5 -58.30 -9.21 17.34
C ALA A 5 -56.78 -9.44 17.43
N ASN A 6 -56.34 -10.59 16.95
CA ASN A 6 -54.95 -10.87 16.57
C ASN A 6 -54.55 -9.96 15.40
N PHE A 7 -53.38 -9.33 15.46
CA PHE A 7 -52.68 -8.91 14.24
C PHE A 7 -51.22 -9.36 14.27
N ASN A 8 -50.95 -10.19 13.28
CA ASN A 8 -49.69 -10.82 12.92
C ASN A 8 -48.75 -9.74 12.39
N GLY A 9 -47.59 -9.55 13.03
CA GLY A 9 -46.63 -8.52 12.67
C GLY A 9 -45.21 -9.02 12.86
N ARG A 10 -44.82 -10.04 12.08
CA ARG A 10 -43.43 -10.47 11.93
C ARG A 10 -42.59 -9.26 11.51
N ARG A 11 -41.92 -8.61 12.46
CA ARG A 11 -40.94 -7.58 12.16
C ARG A 11 -39.56 -8.19 12.31
N TRP A 12 -39.00 -8.44 11.14
CA TRP A 12 -37.70 -9.02 10.89
C TRP A 12 -36.64 -8.32 11.74
N ILE A 13 -35.88 -9.14 12.46
CA ILE A 13 -34.62 -8.74 13.07
C ILE A 13 -33.74 -8.35 11.89
N SER A 14 -33.59 -7.05 11.60
CA SER A 14 -32.55 -6.56 10.72
C SER A 14 -31.21 -6.79 11.42
N ARG A 15 -30.71 -8.03 11.34
CA ARG A 15 -29.28 -8.28 11.41
C ARG A 15 -28.70 -7.66 10.15
N CYS A 16 -28.36 -6.39 10.21
CA CYS A 16 -27.46 -5.81 9.23
C CYS A 16 -26.15 -6.59 9.35
N PHE A 17 -25.97 -7.57 8.47
CA PHE A 17 -24.63 -8.05 8.12
C PHE A 17 -23.97 -6.88 7.40
N SER A 18 -23.38 -5.94 8.15
CA SER A 18 -22.20 -5.27 7.63
C SER A 18 -21.22 -6.39 7.35
N SER A 19 -20.99 -6.71 6.07
CA SER A 19 -19.76 -7.40 5.75
C SER A 19 -18.68 -6.54 6.39
N LEU A 20 -17.95 -7.10 7.34
CA LEU A 20 -16.66 -6.55 7.70
C LEU A 20 -15.87 -6.66 6.40
N SER A 21 -15.94 -5.64 5.55
CA SER A 21 -14.94 -5.44 4.53
C SER A 21 -13.65 -5.46 5.32
N SER A 22 -12.90 -6.55 5.20
CA SER A 22 -11.54 -6.62 5.69
C SER A 22 -10.79 -5.57 4.88
N GLN A 23 -10.89 -4.30 5.30
CA GLN A 23 -10.27 -3.19 4.59
C GLN A 23 -8.78 -3.46 4.70
N SER A 24 -8.20 -3.93 3.59
CA SER A 24 -6.78 -4.14 3.49
C SER A 24 -6.09 -2.82 3.80
N LEU A 25 -5.07 -2.85 4.65
CA LEU A 25 -4.35 -1.67 5.06
C LEU A 25 -3.54 -1.18 3.86
N ARG A 26 -4.10 -0.26 3.09
CA ARG A 26 -3.43 0.40 1.97
C ARG A 26 -2.41 1.43 2.44
N VAL A 27 -1.16 1.22 2.09
CA VAL A 27 -0.01 2.06 2.41
C VAL A 27 0.62 2.57 1.12
N CYS A 28 0.78 3.89 1.00
CA CYS A 28 1.53 4.51 -0.07
C CYS A 28 2.90 4.95 0.45
N VAL A 29 3.95 4.55 -0.25
CA VAL A 29 5.32 4.95 -0.01
C VAL A 29 5.80 5.77 -1.20
N VAL A 30 6.36 6.95 -0.92
CA VAL A 30 6.90 7.83 -1.96
C VAL A 30 8.41 7.78 -1.93
N GLY A 31 8.98 7.33 -3.06
CA GLY A 31 10.40 7.10 -3.26
C GLY A 31 10.72 5.59 -3.34
N SER A 32 11.33 5.15 -4.44
CA SER A 32 11.74 3.75 -4.65
C SER A 32 13.21 3.46 -4.30
N GLY A 33 13.82 4.34 -3.51
CA GLY A 33 15.14 4.11 -2.92
C GLY A 33 15.12 3.00 -1.86
N PRO A 34 16.28 2.71 -1.24
CA PRO A 34 16.40 1.65 -0.23
C PRO A 34 15.44 1.83 0.94
N ALA A 35 15.28 3.07 1.43
CA ALA A 35 14.38 3.37 2.56
C ALA A 35 12.91 3.02 2.27
N GLY A 36 12.45 3.32 1.05
CA GLY A 36 11.10 2.99 0.60
C GLY A 36 10.88 1.48 0.52
N PHE A 37 11.81 0.75 -0.09
CA PHE A 37 11.72 -0.71 -0.20
C PHE A 37 11.82 -1.43 1.16
N TYR A 38 12.67 -0.98 2.07
CA TYR A 38 12.74 -1.56 3.42
C TYR A 38 11.43 -1.36 4.18
N THR A 39 10.81 -0.18 4.03
CA THR A 39 9.51 0.10 4.63
C THR A 39 8.42 -0.81 4.05
N ALA A 40 8.39 -0.96 2.73
CA ALA A 40 7.44 -1.83 2.06
C ALA A 40 7.59 -3.30 2.49
N GLU A 41 8.83 -3.81 2.54
CA GLU A 41 9.10 -5.16 3.01
C GLU A 41 8.62 -5.38 4.44
N LYS A 42 8.92 -4.45 5.34
CA LYS A 42 8.51 -4.54 6.75
C LYS A 42 6.99 -4.51 6.88
N MET A 43 6.29 -3.65 6.14
CA MET A 43 4.82 -3.61 6.15
C MET A 43 4.19 -4.91 5.64
N LEU A 44 4.68 -5.44 4.53
CA LEU A 44 4.19 -6.69 3.95
C LEU A 44 4.41 -7.91 4.86
N LYS A 45 5.49 -7.89 5.67
CA LYS A 45 5.80 -8.92 6.67
C LYS A 45 5.02 -8.74 7.97
N ALA A 46 4.81 -7.50 8.42
CA ALA A 46 4.13 -7.21 9.68
C ALA A 46 2.61 -7.40 9.57
N HIS A 47 2.03 -7.12 8.39
CA HIS A 47 0.58 -7.15 8.19
C HIS A 47 0.22 -8.03 6.99
N GLN A 48 -0.45 -9.16 7.25
CA GLN A 48 -0.89 -10.10 6.20
C GLN A 48 -1.98 -9.52 5.27
N GLY A 49 -2.71 -8.50 5.71
CA GLY A 49 -3.71 -7.80 4.90
C GLY A 49 -3.25 -6.42 4.38
N ALA A 50 -1.97 -6.06 4.52
CA ALA A 50 -1.50 -4.78 3.99
C ALA A 50 -1.20 -4.87 2.49
N GLU A 51 -1.62 -3.83 1.78
CA GLU A 51 -1.26 -3.56 0.38
C GLU A 51 -0.32 -2.36 0.38
N VAL A 52 0.80 -2.49 -0.33
CA VAL A 52 1.83 -1.45 -0.35
C VAL A 52 2.10 -1.01 -1.78
N ASP A 53 1.91 0.28 -2.02
CA ASP A 53 2.21 0.90 -3.30
C ASP A 53 3.41 1.83 -3.15
N ILE A 54 4.43 1.64 -3.98
CA ILE A 54 5.56 2.58 -4.09
C ILE A 54 5.36 3.46 -5.33
N ILE A 55 5.39 4.77 -5.14
CA ILE A 55 5.42 5.75 -6.23
C ILE A 55 6.79 6.40 -6.34
N ASP A 56 7.27 6.65 -7.55
CA ASP A 56 8.53 7.34 -7.79
C ASP A 56 8.45 8.25 -9.03
N ARG A 57 9.18 9.37 -8.98
CA ARG A 57 9.37 10.27 -10.11
C ARG A 57 10.08 9.60 -11.28
N LEU A 58 10.96 8.63 -11.01
CA LEU A 58 11.67 7.88 -12.04
C LEU A 58 10.81 6.72 -12.57
N PRO A 59 10.89 6.39 -13.87
CA PRO A 59 10.13 5.28 -14.45
C PRO A 59 10.63 3.91 -14.00
N THR A 60 11.86 3.84 -13.46
CA THR A 60 12.49 2.58 -13.03
C THR A 60 12.58 2.49 -11.52
N PRO A 61 12.22 1.35 -10.91
CA PRO A 61 12.43 1.14 -9.49
C PRO A 61 13.93 1.01 -9.14
N PHE A 62 14.23 1.08 -7.84
CA PHE A 62 15.56 0.94 -7.22
C PHE A 62 16.45 2.18 -7.22
N GLY A 63 16.01 3.31 -7.77
CA GLY A 63 16.75 4.58 -7.74
C GLY A 63 18.25 4.43 -8.07
N LEU A 64 19.11 5.01 -7.23
CA LEU A 64 20.57 5.02 -7.36
C LEU A 64 21.24 3.63 -7.36
N VAL A 65 20.57 2.59 -6.86
CA VAL A 65 21.12 1.23 -6.77
C VAL A 65 21.42 0.66 -8.17
N ARG A 66 20.76 1.18 -9.22
CA ARG A 66 21.04 0.81 -10.62
C ARG A 66 21.91 1.82 -11.36
N SER A 67 21.85 3.11 -11.00
CA SER A 67 22.51 4.17 -11.78
C SER A 67 23.94 4.51 -11.32
N GLY A 68 24.36 4.09 -10.12
CA GLY A 68 25.66 4.51 -9.56
C GLY A 68 26.52 3.41 -8.93
N VAL A 69 26.05 2.17 -8.83
CA VAL A 69 26.83 1.12 -8.17
C VAL A 69 27.72 0.41 -9.18
N ALA A 70 29.04 0.58 -9.03
CA ALA A 70 30.02 -0.22 -9.75
C ALA A 70 29.74 -1.72 -9.51
N PRO A 71 29.82 -2.58 -10.54
CA PRO A 71 29.42 -3.99 -10.49
C PRO A 71 30.23 -4.85 -9.48
N ASP A 72 31.25 -4.27 -8.88
CA ASP A 72 32.27 -4.91 -8.06
C ASP A 72 31.89 -5.02 -6.57
N HIS A 73 30.68 -4.58 -6.17
CA HIS A 73 30.21 -4.67 -4.79
C HIS A 73 29.15 -5.79 -4.62
N PRO A 74 29.50 -6.93 -4.00
CA PRO A 74 28.58 -8.05 -3.82
C PRO A 74 27.40 -7.69 -2.89
N GLU A 75 27.58 -6.76 -1.97
CA GLU A 75 26.57 -6.30 -1.03
C GLU A 75 25.38 -5.58 -1.69
N THR A 76 25.60 -4.83 -2.78
CA THR A 76 24.51 -4.22 -3.55
C THR A 76 23.63 -5.28 -4.23
N LYS A 77 24.22 -6.38 -4.71
CA LYS A 77 23.46 -7.48 -5.33
C LYS A 77 22.49 -8.15 -4.35
N ILE A 78 22.87 -8.24 -3.07
CA ILE A 78 22.02 -8.82 -2.02
C ILE A 78 20.75 -7.96 -1.85
N VAL A 79 20.93 -6.65 -1.76
CA VAL A 79 19.83 -5.69 -1.59
C VAL A 79 18.89 -5.68 -2.79
N VAL A 80 19.44 -5.69 -4.01
CA VAL A 80 18.64 -5.78 -5.26
C VAL A 80 17.81 -7.07 -5.28
N ASN A 81 18.40 -8.20 -4.89
CA ASN A 81 17.68 -9.47 -4.83
C ASN A 81 16.54 -9.44 -3.79
N GLN A 82 16.77 -8.81 -2.64
CA GLN A 82 15.72 -8.63 -1.62
C GLN A 82 14.58 -7.75 -2.14
N PHE A 83 14.88 -6.62 -2.78
CA PHE A 83 13.87 -5.73 -3.31
C PHE A 83 13.10 -6.36 -4.48
N SER A 84 13.78 -7.16 -5.30
CA SER A 84 13.13 -7.93 -6.37
C SER A 84 12.10 -8.92 -5.81
N ARG A 85 12.37 -9.56 -4.66
CA ARG A 85 11.41 -10.45 -3.99
C ARG A 85 10.19 -9.69 -3.46
N VAL A 86 10.39 -8.47 -2.97
CA VAL A 86 9.30 -7.59 -2.53
C VAL A 86 8.45 -7.18 -3.73
N ALA A 87 9.09 -6.82 -4.84
CA ALA A 87 8.42 -6.42 -6.07
C ALA A 87 7.59 -7.53 -6.73
N LEU A 88 7.91 -8.80 -6.47
CA LEU A 88 7.15 -9.97 -6.92
C LEU A 88 5.94 -10.30 -6.04
N ASN A 89 5.74 -9.59 -4.92
CA ASN A 89 4.59 -9.84 -4.05
C ASN A 89 3.30 -9.34 -4.70
N GLU A 90 2.23 -10.14 -4.69
CA GLU A 90 0.92 -9.75 -5.25
C GLU A 90 0.30 -8.53 -4.55
N ARG A 91 0.69 -8.27 -3.30
CA ARG A 91 0.22 -7.13 -2.49
C ARG A 91 1.10 -5.89 -2.64
N PHE A 92 2.03 -5.91 -3.59
CA PHE A 92 2.95 -4.82 -3.87
C PHE A 92 2.76 -4.30 -5.29
N SER A 93 2.63 -2.98 -5.44
CA SER A 93 2.62 -2.33 -6.75
C SER A 93 3.67 -1.23 -6.82
N PHE A 94 4.27 -1.05 -8.00
CA PHE A 94 5.21 0.04 -8.28
C PHE A 94 4.65 0.95 -9.37
N PHE A 95 4.65 2.26 -9.10
CA PHE A 95 4.21 3.30 -10.02
C PHE A 95 5.35 4.28 -10.26
N GLY A 96 6.08 4.07 -11.36
CA GLY A 96 7.10 5.00 -11.82
C GLY A 96 6.53 6.17 -12.61
N ASN A 97 7.36 7.19 -12.83
CA ASN A 97 6.99 8.41 -13.56
C ASN A 97 5.84 9.21 -12.90
N VAL A 98 5.69 9.09 -11.58
CA VAL A 98 4.70 9.79 -10.76
C VAL A 98 5.42 10.70 -9.78
N SER A 99 5.34 12.01 -10.01
CA SER A 99 5.94 13.01 -9.12
C SER A 99 4.92 13.57 -8.14
N LEU A 100 5.23 13.54 -6.84
CA LEU A 100 4.43 14.27 -5.86
C LEU A 100 4.44 15.78 -6.16
N GLY A 101 3.28 16.40 -6.05
CA GLY A 101 3.08 17.84 -6.28
C GLY A 101 2.84 18.20 -7.74
N SER A 102 3.39 17.45 -8.70
CA SER A 102 3.16 17.67 -10.14
C SER A 102 2.14 16.71 -10.74
N SER A 103 2.30 15.41 -10.47
CA SER A 103 1.43 14.36 -11.02
C SER A 103 0.30 14.00 -10.06
N VAL A 104 0.58 13.98 -8.76
CA VAL A 104 -0.40 13.67 -7.71
C VAL A 104 -0.15 14.57 -6.51
N SER A 105 -1.22 15.08 -5.91
CA SER A 105 -1.15 15.88 -4.69
C SER A 105 -1.08 15.00 -3.45
N LEU A 106 -0.48 15.52 -2.37
CA LEU A 106 -0.47 14.81 -1.09
C LEU A 106 -1.88 14.61 -0.52
N SER A 107 -2.81 15.52 -0.82
CA SER A 107 -4.20 15.43 -0.38
C SER A 107 -4.91 14.24 -1.03
N GLU A 108 -4.77 14.06 -2.34
CA GLU A 108 -5.34 12.90 -3.06
C GLU A 108 -4.81 11.57 -2.51
N LEU A 109 -3.50 11.49 -2.24
CA LEU A 109 -2.92 10.27 -1.65
C LEU A 109 -3.47 10.00 -0.25
N ARG A 110 -3.72 11.02 0.56
CA ARG A 110 -4.30 10.86 1.89
C ARG A 110 -5.77 10.45 1.88
N GLU A 111 -6.49 10.75 0.81
CA GLU A 111 -7.87 10.30 0.62
C GLU A 111 -7.93 8.83 0.17
N MET A 112 -6.97 8.38 -0.64
CA MET A 112 -6.91 7.02 -1.17
C MET A 112 -6.26 6.00 -0.23
N TYR A 113 -5.27 6.44 0.56
CA TYR A 113 -4.44 5.56 1.38
C TYR A 113 -4.60 5.86 2.87
N HIS A 114 -4.57 4.81 3.68
CA HIS A 114 -4.63 4.95 5.14
C HIS A 114 -3.34 5.54 5.70
N VAL A 115 -2.20 5.19 5.09
CA VAL A 115 -0.88 5.66 5.50
C VAL A 115 -0.14 6.13 4.26
N VAL A 116 0.36 7.36 4.30
CA VAL A 116 1.25 7.91 3.27
C VAL A 116 2.59 8.24 3.93
N ARG A 117 3.67 7.64 3.43
CA ARG A 117 5.03 7.90 3.91
C ARG A 117 5.93 8.30 2.77
N TYR A 118 6.50 9.49 2.84
CA TYR A 118 7.44 9.99 1.85
C TYR A 118 8.86 9.94 2.40
N PHE A 119 9.80 9.58 1.54
CA PHE A 119 11.22 9.63 1.81
C PHE A 119 11.82 10.71 0.90
N PHE A 120 12.36 11.76 1.52
CA PHE A 120 13.16 12.75 0.80
C PHE A 120 14.55 12.17 0.61
N ASP A 121 14.82 11.63 -0.57
CA ASP A 121 16.19 11.42 -1.04
C ASP A 121 16.63 12.76 -1.68
N GLU A 122 17.78 13.31 -1.29
CA GLU A 122 18.30 14.61 -1.78
C GLU A 122 18.81 14.56 -3.25
N THR A 123 18.18 13.77 -4.12
CA THR A 123 18.63 13.54 -5.51
C THR A 123 17.77 14.23 -6.54
#